data_AF-A0A7C3AQZ0-F1
#
_entry.id   AF-A0A7C3AQZ0-F1
#
_cell.length_a   1.000
_cell.length_b   1.000
_cell.length_c   1.000
_cell.angle_alpha   90.00
_cell.angle_beta   90.00
_cell.angle_gamma   90.00
#
_symmetry.space_group_name_H-M   'P 1'
#
loop_
_entity.id
_entity.type
_entity.pdbx_description
1 polymer ?
#
loop_
_entity_poly.entity_id
_entity_poly.type
_entity_poly.pdbx_seq_one_letter_code
_entity_poly.pdbx_strand_id
1 'polypeptide(L)'
;MGKMSNKDRKEVLRNTHNILTWLWILIMVLAAGKAIQNLIYYVDPVTRNEVLRNWSDFTPQVVVLFLVFLFTMVRFYHGDTRYLDRTYLEAQLAEFDPEVHSYFDRILDFYILVFHGIIFYAMASFEREFVGFVTVYVILLYFNVAWLAVLYYRQRARIRRGALGDDSRQAAMEVQRAAKWWIVNNMVCASLLVPLLFTTDCIKAPYSLTIFGIVAMANTIIDYLGTKYFYFPLARL
;
A
#
# COMPACT_ATOMS: atom_id res chain seq x y z
N MET A 1 19.99 14.94 30.00
CA MET A 1 19.55 13.67 29.39
C MET A 1 20.79 12.91 28.95
N GLY A 2 21.01 11.68 29.44
CA GLY A 2 22.14 10.85 29.01
C GLY A 2 22.04 10.49 27.53
N LYS A 3 23.15 10.49 26.80
CA LYS A 3 23.18 10.02 25.40
C LYS A 3 22.89 8.52 25.39
N MET A 4 21.81 8.14 24.70
CA MET A 4 21.42 6.74 24.49
C MET A 4 22.51 5.98 23.74
N SER A 5 22.85 4.76 24.18
CA SER A 5 23.91 3.97 23.53
C SER A 5 23.49 3.53 22.12
N ASN A 6 24.47 3.22 21.25
CA ASN A 6 24.17 2.72 19.90
C ASN A 6 23.36 1.41 19.94
N LYS A 7 23.65 0.54 20.92
CA LYS A 7 22.91 -0.71 21.14
C LYS A 7 21.43 -0.43 21.42
N ASP A 8 21.15 0.49 22.35
CA ASP A 8 19.77 0.84 22.72
C ASP A 8 19.03 1.46 21.52
N ARG A 9 19.71 2.31 20.74
CA ARG A 9 19.13 2.92 19.52
C ARG A 9 18.74 1.85 18.49
N LYS A 10 19.61 0.87 18.21
CA LYS A 10 19.30 -0.25 17.29
C LYS A 10 18.12 -1.08 17.80
N GLU A 11 18.08 -1.36 19.10
CA GLU A 11 16.98 -2.08 19.71
C GLU A 11 15.64 -1.34 19.59
N VAL A 12 15.62 -0.02 19.80
CA VAL A 12 14.43 0.81 19.61
C VAL A 12 13.93 0.75 18.16
N LEU A 13 14.83 0.82 17.17
CA LEU A 13 14.45 0.73 15.75
C LEU A 13 13.87 -0.65 15.40
N ARG A 14 14.47 -1.74 15.91
CA ARG A 14 13.96 -3.10 15.71
C ARG A 14 12.59 -3.29 16.35
N ASN A 15 12.41 -2.77 17.57
CA ASN A 15 11.12 -2.84 18.25
C ASN A 15 10.06 -2.02 17.51
N THR A 16 10.43 -0.83 17.01
CA THR A 16 9.54 0.00 16.18
C THR A 16 9.13 -0.75 14.91
N HIS A 17 10.10 -1.31 14.18
CA HIS A 17 9.85 -2.15 13.01
C HIS A 17 8.83 -3.24 13.30
N ASN A 18 9.09 -4.05 14.34
CA ASN A 18 8.24 -5.19 14.66
C ASN A 18 6.82 -4.73 15.02
N ILE A 19 6.67 -3.65 15.79
CA ILE A 19 5.36 -3.08 16.13
C ILE A 19 4.61 -2.63 14.87
N LEU A 20 5.27 -1.88 13.99
CA LEU A 20 4.66 -1.39 12.74
C LEU A 20 4.26 -2.55 11.82
N THR A 21 5.12 -3.56 11.67
CA THR A 21 4.86 -4.73 10.85
C THR A 21 3.69 -5.56 11.40
N TRP A 22 3.65 -5.81 12.73
CA TRP A 22 2.52 -6.52 13.35
C TRP A 22 1.21 -5.76 13.23
N LEU A 23 1.24 -4.45 13.47
CA LEU A 23 0.08 -3.59 13.27
C LEU A 23 -0.42 -3.67 11.83
N TRP A 24 0.50 -3.60 10.87
CA TRP A 24 0.17 -3.66 9.46
C TRP A 24 -0.44 -5.00 9.04
N ILE A 25 0.14 -6.11 9.51
CA ILE A 25 -0.42 -7.46 9.31
C ILE A 25 -1.84 -7.53 9.89
N LEU A 26 -2.04 -7.07 11.12
CA LEU A 26 -3.36 -7.11 11.76
C LEU A 26 -4.39 -6.32 10.94
N ILE A 27 -4.05 -5.11 10.51
CA ILE A 27 -4.97 -4.29 9.72
C ILE A 27 -5.29 -4.94 8.37
N MET A 28 -4.28 -5.52 7.71
CA MET A 28 -4.47 -6.25 6.46
C MET A 28 -5.36 -7.48 6.63
N VAL A 29 -5.18 -8.24 7.72
CA VAL A 29 -6.05 -9.37 8.06
C VAL A 29 -7.49 -8.91 8.32
N LEU A 30 -7.69 -7.78 8.99
CA LEU A 30 -9.03 -7.23 9.22
C LEU A 30 -9.71 -6.80 7.93
N ALA A 31 -8.99 -6.12 7.02
CA ALA A 31 -9.52 -5.74 5.72
C ALA A 31 -9.82 -6.97 4.83
N ALA A 32 -8.93 -7.96 4.80
CA ALA A 32 -9.15 -9.22 4.10
C ALA A 32 -10.33 -10.00 4.67
N GLY A 33 -10.44 -10.07 6.00
CA GLY A 33 -11.57 -10.69 6.70
C GLY A 33 -12.89 -10.02 6.33
N LYS A 34 -12.91 -8.68 6.25
CA LYS A 34 -14.08 -7.92 5.81
C LYS A 34 -14.46 -8.20 4.36
N ALA A 35 -13.48 -8.25 3.46
CA ALA A 35 -13.68 -8.64 2.06
C ALA A 35 -14.26 -10.05 1.93
N ILE A 36 -13.67 -11.03 2.63
CA ILE A 36 -14.16 -12.42 2.67
C ILE A 36 -15.57 -12.49 3.26
N GLN A 37 -15.86 -11.77 4.34
CA GLN A 37 -17.21 -11.71 4.91
C GLN A 37 -18.20 -11.14 3.88
N ASN A 38 -17.85 -10.06 3.18
CA ASN A 38 -18.71 -9.43 2.18
C ASN A 38 -18.89 -10.28 0.91
N LEU A 39 -17.91 -11.14 0.61
CA LEU A 39 -17.96 -12.14 -0.44
C LEU A 39 -18.90 -13.30 -0.07
N ILE A 40 -18.84 -13.81 1.17
CA ILE A 40 -19.59 -15.00 1.62
C ILE A 40 -21.01 -14.66 2.07
N TYR A 41 -21.19 -13.58 2.80
CA TYR A 41 -22.47 -13.18 3.39
C TYR A 41 -23.03 -11.97 2.71
N TYR A 42 -24.34 -11.84 2.58
CA TYR A 42 -25.01 -10.60 2.16
C TYR A 42 -26.02 -10.14 3.20
N VAL A 43 -26.15 -8.82 3.36
CA VAL A 43 -27.20 -8.24 4.19
C VAL A 43 -28.47 -8.21 3.35
N ASP A 44 -29.46 -8.99 3.76
CA ASP A 44 -30.77 -9.02 3.12
C ASP A 44 -31.47 -7.66 3.29
N PRO A 45 -31.96 -7.03 2.20
CA PRO A 45 -32.52 -5.68 2.27
C PRO A 45 -33.82 -5.60 3.07
N VAL A 46 -34.56 -6.71 3.16
CA VAL A 46 -35.85 -6.80 3.85
C VAL A 46 -35.64 -7.09 5.34
N THR A 47 -34.87 -8.13 5.65
CA THR A 47 -34.70 -8.61 7.03
C THR A 47 -33.53 -7.95 7.77
N ARG A 48 -32.61 -7.31 7.04
CA ARG A 48 -31.33 -6.77 7.55
C ARG A 48 -30.42 -7.82 8.20
N ASN A 49 -30.73 -9.10 8.03
CA ASN A 49 -29.91 -10.19 8.54
C ASN A 49 -28.79 -10.52 7.55
N GLU A 50 -27.67 -11.01 8.07
CA GLU A 50 -26.62 -11.61 7.25
C GLU A 50 -27.08 -13.00 6.80
N VAL A 51 -27.14 -13.20 5.49
CA VAL A 51 -27.54 -14.46 4.85
C VAL A 51 -26.35 -15.00 4.05
N LEU A 52 -26.12 -16.31 4.12
CA LEU A 52 -25.09 -16.99 3.34
C LEU A 52 -25.45 -16.92 1.85
N ARG A 53 -24.49 -16.56 1.00
CA ARG A 53 -24.68 -16.52 -0.45
C ARG A 53 -24.78 -17.91 -1.06
N ASN A 54 -25.63 -18.01 -2.08
CA ASN A 54 -25.65 -19.13 -3.00
C ASN A 54 -24.65 -18.92 -4.14
N TRP A 55 -24.30 -20.00 -4.85
CA TRP A 55 -23.40 -19.93 -6.02
C TRP A 55 -23.89 -18.99 -7.12
N SER A 56 -25.21 -18.81 -7.25
CA SER A 56 -25.83 -17.87 -8.20
C SER A 56 -25.53 -16.40 -7.88
N ASP A 57 -25.16 -16.07 -6.65
CA ASP A 57 -24.98 -14.70 -6.18
C ASP A 57 -23.56 -14.17 -6.46
N PHE A 58 -22.68 -15.01 -6.99
CA PHE A 58 -21.31 -14.66 -7.39
C PHE A 58 -21.31 -14.08 -8.80
N THR A 59 -21.76 -12.83 -8.93
CA THR A 59 -21.73 -12.13 -10.20
C THR A 59 -20.28 -11.83 -10.64
N PRO A 60 -20.01 -11.70 -11.96
CA PRO A 60 -18.68 -11.34 -12.45
C PRO A 60 -18.12 -10.06 -11.82
N GLN A 61 -18.99 -9.08 -11.50
CA GLN A 61 -18.60 -7.87 -10.79
C GLN A 61 -18.00 -8.17 -9.43
N VAL A 62 -18.70 -8.94 -8.59
CA VAL A 62 -18.23 -9.27 -7.24
C VAL A 62 -16.88 -9.99 -7.31
N VAL A 63 -16.74 -10.96 -8.22
CA VAL A 63 -15.49 -11.70 -8.40
C VAL A 63 -14.36 -10.79 -8.85
N VAL A 64 -14.57 -9.93 -9.85
CA VAL A 64 -13.54 -9.01 -10.35
C VAL A 64 -13.14 -7.99 -9.28
N LEU A 65 -14.09 -7.38 -8.58
CA LEU A 65 -13.79 -6.41 -7.53
C LEU A 65 -13.02 -7.05 -6.36
N PHE A 66 -13.42 -8.24 -5.94
CA PHE A 66 -12.70 -9.01 -4.92
C PHE A 66 -11.28 -9.37 -5.35
N LEU A 67 -11.09 -9.83 -6.59
CA LEU A 67 -9.74 -10.11 -7.11
C LEU A 67 -8.89 -8.85 -7.16
N VAL A 68 -9.41 -7.74 -7.69
CA VAL A 68 -8.70 -6.45 -7.69
C VAL A 68 -8.33 -6.03 -6.27
N PHE A 69 -9.25 -6.17 -5.30
CA PHE A 69 -8.98 -5.94 -3.88
C PHE A 69 -7.78 -6.78 -3.41
N LEU A 70 -7.79 -8.10 -3.62
CA LEU A 70 -6.73 -8.99 -3.18
C LEU A 70 -5.37 -8.64 -3.80
N PHE A 71 -5.31 -8.44 -5.12
CA PHE A 71 -4.05 -8.09 -5.80
C PHE A 71 -3.49 -6.76 -5.33
N THR A 72 -4.36 -5.77 -5.10
CA THR A 72 -3.96 -4.46 -4.56
C THR A 72 -3.46 -4.58 -3.14
N MET A 73 -4.17 -5.34 -2.31
CA MET A 73 -3.80 -5.60 -0.92
C MET A 73 -2.43 -6.27 -0.84
N VAL A 74 -2.18 -7.31 -1.63
CA VAL A 74 -0.88 -8.01 -1.69
C VAL A 74 0.23 -7.06 -2.13
N ARG A 75 0.00 -6.24 -3.17
CA ARG A 75 0.97 -5.26 -3.64
C ARG A 75 1.35 -4.27 -2.54
N PHE A 76 0.38 -3.62 -1.92
CA PHE A 76 0.63 -2.63 -0.86
C PHE A 76 1.24 -3.28 0.38
N TYR A 77 0.76 -4.45 0.78
CA TYR A 77 1.33 -5.19 1.90
C TYR A 77 2.82 -5.44 1.69
N HIS A 78 3.20 -5.94 0.51
CA HIS A 78 4.58 -6.23 0.18
C HIS A 78 5.42 -4.95 0.06
N GLY A 79 4.88 -3.89 -0.56
CA GLY A 79 5.55 -2.61 -0.72
C GLY A 79 5.86 -1.93 0.61
N ASP A 80 4.85 -1.85 1.48
CA ASP A 80 4.95 -1.22 2.80
C ASP A 80 5.85 -2.04 3.73
N THR A 81 5.74 -3.37 3.75
CA THR A 81 6.64 -4.24 4.55
C THR A 81 8.09 -4.08 4.11
N ARG A 82 8.34 -4.08 2.79
CA ARG A 82 9.70 -3.92 2.28
C ARG A 82 10.24 -2.51 2.51
N TYR A 83 9.39 -1.50 2.48
CA TYR A 83 9.75 -0.16 2.92
C TYR A 83 10.17 -0.14 4.39
N LEU A 84 9.42 -0.79 5.28
CA LEU A 84 9.78 -0.91 6.70
C LEU A 84 11.11 -1.65 6.89
N ASP A 85 11.34 -2.76 6.18
CA ASP A 85 12.61 -3.50 6.24
C ASP A 85 13.80 -2.61 5.87
N ARG A 86 13.69 -1.90 4.73
CA ARG A 86 14.74 -0.98 4.25
C ARG A 86 14.99 0.17 5.22
N THR A 87 13.93 0.68 5.82
CA THR A 87 13.96 1.86 6.69
C THR A 87 14.49 1.53 8.09
N TYR A 88 14.13 0.37 8.64
CA TYR A 88 14.38 0.05 10.05
C TYR A 88 15.35 -1.11 10.29
N LEU A 89 15.39 -2.13 9.43
CA LEU A 89 16.26 -3.29 9.61
C LEU A 89 17.59 -3.13 8.88
N GLU A 90 17.55 -2.79 7.60
CA GLU A 90 18.79 -2.66 6.81
C GLU A 90 19.61 -1.45 7.23
N ALA A 91 18.97 -0.40 7.75
CA ALA A 91 19.66 0.70 8.41
C ALA A 91 20.54 0.20 9.58
N GLN A 92 20.09 -0.78 10.36
CA GLN A 92 20.87 -1.29 11.51
C GLN A 92 22.15 -2.02 11.09
N LEU A 93 22.13 -2.65 9.91
CA LEU A 93 23.24 -3.43 9.35
C LEU A 93 24.34 -2.52 8.78
N ALA A 94 23.98 -1.41 8.17
CA ALA A 94 24.93 -0.49 7.52
C ALA A 94 25.60 0.52 8.47
N GLU A 95 25.75 0.17 9.77
CA GLU A 95 26.30 1.07 10.81
C GLU A 95 25.71 2.50 10.78
N PHE A 96 24.42 2.63 10.47
CA PHE A 96 23.77 3.94 10.36
C PHE A 96 23.91 4.72 11.65
N ASP A 97 24.12 6.03 11.49
CA ASP A 97 23.80 6.99 12.54
C ASP A 97 22.28 6.96 12.79
N PRO A 98 21.82 6.50 13.97
CA PRO A 98 20.40 6.41 14.27
C PRO A 98 19.73 7.80 14.33
N GLU A 99 20.49 8.89 14.32
CA GLU A 99 19.97 10.26 14.26
C GLU A 99 19.30 10.57 12.92
N VAL A 100 19.52 9.76 11.88
CA VAL A 100 18.90 9.94 10.56
C VAL A 100 17.39 9.64 10.58
N HIS A 101 16.91 8.76 11.48
CA HIS A 101 15.49 8.48 11.64
C HIS A 101 14.91 9.24 12.83
N SER A 102 14.35 10.40 12.51
CA SER A 102 13.68 11.24 13.49
C SER A 102 12.50 10.49 14.12
N TYR A 103 12.20 10.82 15.38
CA TYR A 103 10.96 10.38 16.04
C TYR A 103 9.71 10.68 15.18
N PHE A 104 9.73 11.81 14.48
CA PHE A 104 8.66 12.21 13.57
C PHE A 104 8.49 11.28 12.35
N ASP A 105 9.57 10.68 11.82
CA ASP A 105 9.46 9.68 10.74
C ASP A 105 8.63 8.48 11.18
N ARG A 106 8.92 7.97 12.37
CA ARG A 106 8.24 6.80 12.94
C ARG A 106 6.76 7.03 13.17
N ILE A 107 6.42 8.21 13.69
CA ILE A 107 5.02 8.62 13.86
C ILE A 107 4.32 8.71 12.50
N LEU A 108 4.98 9.30 11.51
CA LEU A 108 4.40 9.47 10.19
C LEU A 108 4.11 8.11 9.55
N ASP A 109 5.08 7.19 9.57
CA ASP A 109 4.91 5.82 9.06
C ASP A 109 3.75 5.09 9.75
N PHE A 110 3.63 5.21 11.08
CA PHE A 110 2.51 4.66 11.83
C PHE A 110 1.16 5.17 11.31
N TYR A 111 0.99 6.49 11.20
CA TYR A 111 -0.28 7.05 10.75
C TYR A 111 -0.61 6.62 9.33
N ILE A 112 0.38 6.51 8.46
CA ILE A 112 0.16 6.15 7.06
C ILE A 112 -0.27 4.70 6.92
N LEU A 113 0.34 3.77 7.65
CA LEU A 113 -0.10 2.36 7.67
C LEU A 113 -1.54 2.26 8.19
N VAL A 114 -1.88 3.02 9.23
CA VAL A 114 -3.26 3.09 9.73
C VAL A 114 -4.21 3.66 8.67
N PHE A 115 -3.84 4.73 7.98
CA PHE A 115 -4.66 5.33 6.92
C PHE A 115 -4.85 4.41 5.71
N HIS A 116 -3.79 3.75 5.23
CA HIS A 116 -3.92 2.71 4.19
C HIS A 116 -4.91 1.63 4.65
N GLY A 117 -4.79 1.21 5.90
CA GLY A 117 -5.69 0.26 6.52
C GLY A 117 -7.16 0.66 6.50
N ILE A 118 -7.45 1.90 6.91
CA ILE A 118 -8.81 2.47 6.86
C ILE A 118 -9.32 2.47 5.41
N ILE A 119 -8.49 2.86 4.46
CA ILE A 119 -8.86 2.89 3.04
C ILE A 119 -9.12 1.47 2.51
N PHE A 120 -8.30 0.48 2.86
CA PHE A 120 -8.54 -0.92 2.49
C PHE A 120 -9.83 -1.46 3.10
N TYR A 121 -10.09 -1.18 4.38
CA TYR A 121 -11.34 -1.59 5.02
C TYR A 121 -12.57 -0.93 4.38
N ALA A 122 -12.46 0.35 4.01
CA ALA A 122 -13.50 1.05 3.26
C ALA A 122 -13.68 0.42 1.87
N MET A 123 -12.61 0.12 1.15
CA MET A 123 -12.65 -0.51 -0.17
C MET A 123 -13.34 -1.88 -0.11
N ALA A 124 -12.99 -2.71 0.89
CA ALA A 124 -13.67 -3.98 1.15
C ALA A 124 -15.17 -3.79 1.42
N SER A 125 -15.55 -2.71 2.10
CA SER A 125 -16.96 -2.38 2.40
C SER A 125 -17.78 -2.03 1.15
N PHE A 126 -17.14 -1.59 0.06
CA PHE A 126 -17.79 -1.23 -1.20
C PHE A 126 -17.67 -2.30 -2.31
N GLU A 127 -17.25 -3.54 -2.01
CA GLU A 127 -17.09 -4.63 -3.02
C GLU A 127 -18.35 -4.96 -3.85
N ARG A 128 -19.51 -4.40 -3.49
CA ARG A 128 -20.79 -4.58 -4.20
C ARG A 128 -21.19 -3.38 -5.03
N GLU A 129 -20.64 -2.23 -4.71
CA GLU A 129 -20.99 -0.97 -5.33
C GLU A 129 -19.81 -0.52 -6.19
N PHE A 130 -19.91 -0.76 -7.49
CA PHE A 130 -18.81 -0.51 -8.43
C PHE A 130 -18.26 0.91 -8.29
N VAL A 131 -19.13 1.93 -8.29
CA VAL A 131 -18.72 3.34 -8.17
C VAL A 131 -18.03 3.60 -6.84
N GLY A 132 -18.59 3.12 -5.73
CA GLY A 132 -17.99 3.23 -4.39
C GLY A 132 -16.60 2.59 -4.33
N PHE A 133 -16.47 1.37 -4.85
CA PHE A 133 -15.21 0.64 -4.87
C PHE A 133 -14.13 1.38 -5.69
N VAL A 134 -14.46 1.77 -6.93
CA VAL A 134 -13.53 2.49 -7.80
C VAL A 134 -13.15 3.84 -7.19
N THR A 135 -14.08 4.53 -6.54
CA THR A 135 -13.82 5.81 -5.85
C THR A 135 -12.79 5.61 -4.75
N VAL A 136 -13.00 4.64 -3.85
CA VAL A 136 -12.05 4.36 -2.76
C VAL A 136 -10.70 3.87 -3.30
N TYR A 137 -10.69 3.08 -4.38
CA TYR A 137 -9.47 2.66 -5.06
C TYR A 137 -8.67 3.86 -5.63
N VAL A 138 -9.35 4.81 -6.29
CA VAL A 138 -8.69 6.03 -6.80
C VAL A 138 -8.16 6.89 -5.65
N ILE A 139 -8.91 7.01 -4.55
CA ILE A 139 -8.46 7.70 -3.32
C ILE A 139 -7.20 7.02 -2.78
N LEU A 140 -7.15 5.69 -2.70
CA LEU A 140 -5.97 4.93 -2.29
C LEU A 140 -4.75 5.28 -3.14
N LEU A 141 -4.91 5.31 -4.47
CA LEU A 141 -3.80 5.62 -5.37
C LEU A 141 -3.29 7.05 -5.20
N TYR A 142 -4.17 8.06 -5.11
CA TYR A 142 -3.75 9.45 -4.90
C TYR A 142 -3.14 9.68 -3.52
N PHE A 143 -3.71 9.07 -2.48
CA PHE A 143 -3.13 9.10 -1.14
C PHE A 143 -1.71 8.53 -1.16
N ASN A 144 -1.52 7.37 -1.81
CA ASN A 144 -0.19 6.77 -1.94
C ASN A 144 0.77 7.65 -2.75
N VAL A 145 0.32 8.29 -3.84
CA VAL A 145 1.13 9.26 -4.60
C VAL A 145 1.60 10.41 -3.70
N ALA A 146 0.70 11.00 -2.90
CA ALA A 146 1.03 12.09 -2.00
C ALA A 146 2.06 11.65 -0.95
N TRP A 147 1.88 10.46 -0.39
CA TRP A 147 2.83 9.88 0.56
C TRP A 147 4.21 9.66 -0.06
N LEU A 148 4.26 8.99 -1.20
CA LEU A 148 5.50 8.69 -1.89
C LEU A 148 6.23 9.96 -2.33
N ALA A 149 5.51 11.02 -2.66
CA ALA A 149 6.11 12.33 -2.93
C ALA A 149 6.81 12.88 -1.68
N VAL A 150 6.16 12.84 -0.50
CA VAL A 150 6.79 13.23 0.78
C VAL A 150 8.05 12.42 1.04
N LEU A 151 7.99 11.09 0.90
CA LEU A 151 9.16 10.22 1.04
C LEU A 151 10.29 10.59 0.07
N TYR A 152 9.96 10.78 -1.20
CA TYR A 152 10.91 11.13 -2.25
C TYR A 152 11.65 12.45 -1.94
N TYR A 153 10.93 13.51 -1.55
CA TYR A 153 11.53 14.79 -1.24
C TYR A 153 12.38 14.74 0.04
N ARG A 154 11.93 14.02 1.07
CA ARG A 154 12.70 13.85 2.32
C ARG A 154 14.00 13.09 2.09
N GLN A 155 13.96 11.98 1.36
CA GLN A 155 15.16 11.21 1.02
C GLN A 155 16.13 12.03 0.17
N ARG A 156 15.62 12.77 -0.84
CA ARG A 156 16.43 13.68 -1.64
C ARG A 156 17.14 14.73 -0.79
N ALA A 157 16.44 15.30 0.20
CA ALA A 157 17.02 16.28 1.11
C ALA A 157 18.13 15.67 1.98
N ARG A 158 17.97 14.44 2.47
CA ARG A 158 19.01 13.72 3.23
C ARG A 158 20.26 13.46 2.40
N ILE A 159 20.09 12.95 1.18
CA ILE A 159 21.20 12.69 0.25
C ILE A 159 21.96 13.98 -0.05
N ARG A 160 21.26 15.09 -0.30
CA ARG A 160 21.89 16.39 -0.60
C ARG A 160 22.69 16.99 0.56
N ARG A 161 22.30 16.71 1.81
CA ARG A 161 23.02 17.21 3.00
C ARG A 161 24.29 16.41 3.30
N GLY A 162 24.57 15.33 2.57
CA GLY A 162 25.70 14.44 2.86
C GLY A 162 25.56 13.73 4.21
N ALA A 163 24.34 13.61 4.73
CA ALA A 163 24.07 13.04 6.06
C ALA A 163 24.09 11.49 6.06
N LEU A 164 24.51 10.86 4.97
CA LEU A 164 24.46 9.41 4.75
C LEU A 164 25.85 8.93 4.35
N GLY A 165 26.30 7.80 4.92
CA GLY A 165 27.46 7.06 4.41
C GLY A 165 27.19 6.48 3.02
N ASP A 166 28.21 5.91 2.38
CA ASP A 166 28.11 5.44 0.99
C ASP A 166 27.08 4.31 0.81
N ASP A 167 27.10 3.31 1.70
CA ASP A 167 26.12 2.21 1.69
C ASP A 167 24.69 2.71 1.91
N SER A 168 24.53 3.63 2.87
CA SER A 168 23.26 4.30 3.19
C SER A 168 22.72 5.11 2.01
N ARG A 169 23.62 5.75 1.26
CA ARG A 169 23.27 6.54 0.09
C ARG A 169 22.76 5.64 -1.03
N GLN A 170 23.37 4.49 -1.25
CA GLN A 170 22.89 3.53 -2.25
C GLN A 170 21.49 3.03 -1.91
N ALA A 171 21.24 2.61 -0.66
CA ALA A 171 19.92 2.18 -0.21
C ALA A 171 18.88 3.30 -0.36
N ALA A 172 19.20 4.53 0.05
CA ALA A 172 18.31 5.67 -0.10
C ALA A 172 17.99 5.98 -1.58
N MET A 173 18.97 5.84 -2.48
CA MET A 173 18.77 6.00 -3.93
C MET A 173 17.91 4.90 -4.54
N GLU A 174 17.95 3.67 -4.02
CA GLU A 174 17.07 2.58 -4.44
C GLU A 174 15.62 2.87 -4.04
N VAL A 175 15.37 3.25 -2.78
CA VAL A 175 14.02 3.62 -2.32
C VAL A 175 13.50 4.83 -3.09
N GLN A 176 14.36 5.83 -3.36
CA GLN A 176 13.98 7.00 -4.15
C GLN A 176 13.57 6.64 -5.58
N ARG A 177 14.29 5.71 -6.22
CA ARG A 177 13.96 5.23 -7.58
C ARG A 177 12.64 4.48 -7.58
N ALA A 178 12.41 3.60 -6.61
CA ALA A 178 11.15 2.89 -6.45
C ALA A 178 9.98 3.86 -6.22
N ALA A 179 10.13 4.81 -5.29
CA ALA A 179 9.12 5.83 -5.01
C ALA A 179 8.75 6.65 -6.25
N LYS A 180 9.73 7.08 -7.05
CA LYS A 180 9.45 7.79 -8.31
C LYS A 180 8.63 6.94 -9.28
N TRP A 181 8.99 5.67 -9.45
CA TRP A 181 8.26 4.76 -10.33
C TRP A 181 6.82 4.56 -9.85
N TRP A 182 6.65 4.28 -8.56
CA TRP A 182 5.34 4.10 -7.94
C TRP A 182 4.44 5.32 -8.05
N ILE A 183 5.00 6.54 -7.87
CA ILE A 183 4.27 7.79 -8.09
C ILE A 183 3.71 7.84 -9.51
N VAL A 184 4.57 7.60 -10.52
CA VAL A 184 4.16 7.68 -11.93
C VAL A 184 3.11 6.60 -12.24
N ASN A 185 3.35 5.36 -11.83
CA ASN A 185 2.43 4.23 -12.08
C ASN A 185 1.06 4.47 -11.44
N ASN A 186 1.02 4.85 -10.15
CA ASN A 186 -0.23 5.12 -9.45
C ASN A 186 -0.95 6.35 -9.98
N MET A 187 -0.22 7.41 -10.34
CA MET A 187 -0.82 8.62 -10.90
C MET A 187 -1.43 8.35 -12.28
N VAL A 188 -0.74 7.63 -13.16
CA VAL A 188 -1.27 7.21 -14.46
C VAL A 188 -2.50 6.33 -14.27
N CYS A 189 -2.43 5.31 -13.41
CA CYS A 189 -3.57 4.43 -13.13
C CYS A 189 -4.77 5.21 -12.57
N ALA A 190 -4.56 6.09 -11.58
CA ALA A 190 -5.63 6.90 -11.00
C ALA A 190 -6.26 7.80 -12.06
N SER A 191 -5.45 8.52 -12.84
CA SER A 191 -5.93 9.41 -13.90
C SER A 191 -6.69 8.68 -15.01
N LEU A 192 -6.33 7.44 -15.34
CA LEU A 192 -7.07 6.62 -16.31
C LEU A 192 -8.43 6.14 -15.77
N LEU A 193 -8.55 5.97 -14.45
CA LEU A 193 -9.77 5.48 -13.81
C LEU A 193 -10.75 6.61 -13.44
N VAL A 194 -10.28 7.84 -13.25
CA VAL A 194 -11.15 9.00 -12.94
C VAL A 194 -12.29 9.17 -13.96
N PRO A 195 -12.08 9.09 -15.29
CA PRO A 195 -13.17 9.18 -16.26
C PRO A 195 -14.25 8.10 -16.07
N LEU A 196 -13.90 6.90 -15.59
CA LEU A 196 -14.88 5.85 -15.33
C LEU A 196 -15.87 6.25 -14.23
N LEU A 197 -15.49 7.13 -13.30
CA LEU A 197 -16.38 7.62 -12.24
C LEU A 197 -17.49 8.56 -12.77
N PHE A 198 -17.28 9.17 -13.93
CA PHE A 198 -18.22 10.14 -14.53
C PHE A 198 -18.94 9.61 -15.76
N THR A 199 -18.52 8.45 -16.27
CA THR A 199 -19.03 7.88 -17.53
C THR A 199 -19.76 6.56 -17.33
N THR A 200 -20.02 6.15 -16.08
CA THR A 200 -20.76 4.91 -15.78
C THR A 200 -22.15 4.87 -16.41
N ASP A 201 -22.79 6.02 -16.60
CA ASP A 201 -24.11 6.09 -17.22
C ASP A 201 -24.04 5.99 -18.76
N CYS A 202 -22.89 6.31 -19.35
CA CYS A 202 -22.66 6.31 -20.79
C CYS A 202 -22.08 4.99 -21.30
N ILE A 203 -21.28 4.30 -20.48
CA ILE A 203 -20.62 3.05 -20.82
C ILE A 203 -21.42 1.91 -20.20
N LYS A 204 -21.83 0.91 -20.99
CA LYS A 204 -22.55 -0.26 -20.44
C LYS A 204 -21.71 -0.88 -19.31
N ALA A 205 -22.37 -1.14 -18.17
CA ALA A 205 -21.77 -1.72 -16.96
C ALA A 205 -20.70 -2.82 -17.17
N PRO A 206 -20.89 -3.83 -18.05
CA PRO A 206 -19.86 -4.88 -18.25
C PRO A 206 -18.53 -4.34 -18.82
N TYR A 207 -18.57 -3.30 -19.67
CA TYR A 207 -17.34 -2.71 -20.22
C TYR A 207 -16.59 -1.90 -19.17
N SER A 208 -17.28 -1.10 -18.35
CA SER A 208 -16.68 -0.34 -17.26
C SER A 208 -15.96 -1.25 -16.26
N LEU A 209 -16.59 -2.37 -15.90
CA LEU A 209 -15.99 -3.39 -15.04
C LEU A 209 -14.73 -4.00 -15.66
N THR A 210 -14.79 -4.35 -16.94
CA THR A 210 -13.67 -4.97 -17.66
C THR A 210 -12.48 -4.02 -17.77
N ILE A 211 -12.72 -2.75 -18.15
CA ILE A 211 -11.69 -1.72 -18.24
C ILE A 211 -11.06 -1.50 -16.86
N PHE A 212 -11.88 -1.35 -15.81
CA PHE A 212 -11.39 -1.20 -14.44
C PHE A 212 -10.49 -2.38 -14.03
N GLY A 213 -10.97 -3.61 -14.21
CA GLY A 213 -10.23 -4.82 -13.85
C GLY A 213 -8.88 -4.89 -14.57
N ILE A 214 -8.85 -4.63 -15.88
CA ILE A 214 -7.60 -4.64 -16.66
C ILE A 214 -6.63 -3.57 -16.16
N VAL A 215 -7.09 -2.32 -15.99
CA VAL A 215 -6.23 -1.20 -15.58
C VAL A 215 -5.68 -1.41 -14.18
N ALA A 216 -6.51 -1.86 -13.23
CA ALA A 216 -6.08 -2.12 -11.85
C ALA A 216 -5.10 -3.29 -11.74
N MET A 217 -5.33 -4.37 -12.49
CA MET A 217 -4.43 -5.51 -12.54
C MET A 217 -3.10 -5.16 -13.21
N ALA A 218 -3.15 -4.44 -14.34
CA ALA A 218 -1.96 -3.97 -15.05
C ALA A 218 -1.12 -3.04 -14.16
N ASN A 219 -1.75 -2.14 -13.41
CA ASN A 219 -1.08 -1.28 -12.44
C ASN A 219 -0.25 -2.10 -11.44
N THR A 220 -0.79 -3.21 -10.92
CA THR A 220 -0.06 -4.09 -10.01
C THR A 220 1.07 -4.85 -10.69
N ILE A 221 0.85 -5.39 -11.88
CA ILE A 221 1.88 -6.13 -12.64
C ILE A 221 3.05 -5.20 -13.01
N ILE A 222 2.75 -4.02 -13.56
CA ILE A 222 3.75 -3.02 -13.95
C ILE A 222 4.56 -2.56 -12.74
N ASP A 223 3.94 -2.49 -11.57
CA ASP A 223 4.62 -2.14 -10.33
C ASP A 223 5.72 -3.16 -9.97
N TYR A 224 5.34 -4.44 -9.92
CA TYR A 224 6.25 -5.54 -9.62
C TYR A 224 7.39 -5.65 -10.64
N LEU A 225 7.08 -5.48 -11.93
CA LEU A 225 8.08 -5.54 -12.99
C LEU A 225 9.04 -4.35 -12.93
N GLY A 226 8.52 -3.13 -12.75
CA GLY A 226 9.33 -1.92 -12.74
C GLY A 226 10.16 -1.74 -11.46
N THR A 227 9.75 -2.36 -10.36
CA THR A 227 10.46 -2.28 -9.06
C THR A 227 10.90 -3.64 -8.53
N LYS A 228 11.16 -4.60 -9.42
CA LYS A 228 11.58 -5.98 -9.07
C LYS A 228 12.69 -6.03 -8.01
N TYR A 229 13.74 -5.22 -8.15
CA TYR A 229 14.88 -5.23 -7.22
C TYR A 229 14.56 -4.65 -5.84
N PHE A 230 13.53 -3.81 -5.75
CA PHE A 230 13.05 -3.33 -4.47
C PHE A 230 12.37 -4.46 -3.72
N TYR A 231 11.42 -5.13 -4.39
CA TYR A 231 10.62 -6.24 -3.87
C TYR A 231 11.42 -7.52 -3.62
N PHE A 232 12.34 -7.85 -4.53
CA PHE A 232 13.14 -9.06 -4.51
C PHE A 232 14.61 -8.67 -4.60
N PRO A 233 15.23 -8.22 -3.48
CA PRO A 233 16.65 -7.91 -3.46
C PRO A 233 17.44 -9.17 -3.82
N LEU A 234 18.44 -9.02 -4.69
CA LEU A 234 19.40 -10.10 -4.92
C LEU A 234 20.17 -10.31 -3.62
N ALA A 235 20.25 -11.56 -3.14
CA ALA A 235 21.18 -11.89 -2.07
C ALA A 235 22.56 -11.41 -2.51
N ARG A 236 23.19 -10.54 -1.70
CA ARG A 236 24.61 -10.19 -1.89
C ARG A 236 25.40 -11.48 -1.62
N LEU A 237 25.68 -12.24 -2.68
CA LEU A 237 26.67 -13.32 -2.69
C LEU A 237 28.07 -12.71 -2.63
#